data_AF-A0A2E7BP43-F1
#
_entry.id   AF-A0A2E7BP43-F1
#
_cell.length_a   1.000
_cell.length_b   1.000
_cell.length_c   1.000
_cell.angle_alpha   90.00
_cell.angle_beta   90.00
_cell.angle_gamma   90.00
#
_symmetry.space_group_name_H-M   'P 1'
#
loop_
_entity.id
_entity.type
_entity.pdbx_description
1 polymer ?
#
loop_
_entity_poly.entity_id
_entity_poly.type
_entity_poly.pdbx_seq_one_letter_code
_entity_poly.pdbx_strand_id
1 'polypeptide(L)'
;MRGPLFGIFVLMLSVSVASVHGQEGQWPKFRGLDAGAIADDPRLPEVWSETENVVWQADIPGLGWSSPVVWDDHIFVTTAISAGEERSPQPGLYDPGADHGATRSNASHRWLVYDLDFATGAVRWVRELGSTVPAIERHIKNSFASETPVTDGERLYVYFGAIGLVGALELNGDVAWTRQLGVFNGRQRFGTAASPALHEDRLYIVNDNTTRSFLVALDASSGEEVWRVGRDEVENWSSPFVWENDLRTEIVTAGLRQIRSYNLDGTLLWELSGMTVNVVPTPFAQDGLVYISSGYPGGMPRPVYAIRPGASGDISLRPGQNGNDYVVWYQPRLGTYNTSALVYDGAYYTLLDRGFLLSHDARTGREIYGRTRVKPGSGFTASPWAYNDRIFLLGEDGDTFVVRAGSEFELIRTNSLNEMALATPAVVRGSLILRTQSKLYRISNDASR
;
A
#
# COMPACT_ATOMS: atom_id res chain seq x y z
N MET A 1 -32.88 -33.40 59.58
CA MET A 1 -32.75 -32.05 59.00
C MET A 1 -31.74 -32.13 57.86
N ARG A 2 -32.22 -32.11 56.61
CA ARG A 2 -31.39 -32.07 55.40
C ARG A 2 -31.29 -30.59 54.99
N GLY A 3 -30.08 -30.02 54.99
CA GLY A 3 -29.82 -28.68 54.47
C GLY A 3 -29.64 -28.73 52.95
N PRO A 4 -30.08 -27.71 52.18
CA PRO A 4 -29.94 -27.70 50.74
C PRO A 4 -28.53 -27.25 50.32
N LEU A 5 -27.92 -28.00 49.40
CA LEU A 5 -26.71 -27.60 48.68
C LEU A 5 -27.12 -26.61 47.58
N PHE A 6 -26.69 -25.36 47.70
CA PHE A 6 -26.79 -24.36 46.64
C PHE A 6 -25.63 -24.58 45.66
N GLY A 7 -25.90 -25.19 44.50
CA GLY A 7 -24.95 -25.26 43.40
C GLY A 7 -24.95 -23.96 42.62
N ILE A 8 -23.85 -23.19 42.70
CA ILE A 8 -23.61 -22.03 41.85
C ILE A 8 -23.17 -22.55 40.49
N PHE A 9 -24.04 -22.41 39.49
CA PHE A 9 -23.72 -22.68 38.09
C PHE A 9 -23.05 -21.43 37.51
N VAL A 10 -21.72 -21.42 37.43
CA VAL A 10 -20.97 -20.37 36.73
C VAL A 10 -21.08 -20.65 35.24
N LEU A 11 -21.93 -19.90 34.55
CA LEU A 11 -22.00 -19.90 33.09
C LEU A 11 -20.78 -19.13 32.56
N MET A 12 -19.70 -19.83 32.21
CA MET A 12 -18.60 -19.23 31.44
C MET A 12 -19.11 -18.91 30.03
N LEU A 13 -19.43 -17.64 29.77
CA LEU A 13 -19.52 -17.13 28.41
C LEU A 13 -18.10 -17.11 27.83
N SER A 14 -17.79 -18.07 26.97
CA SER A 14 -16.64 -17.99 26.07
C SER A 14 -16.95 -16.91 25.03
N VAL A 15 -16.41 -15.71 25.24
CA VAL A 15 -16.31 -14.71 24.18
C VAL A 15 -15.22 -15.20 23.23
N SER A 16 -15.62 -15.86 22.15
CA SER A 16 -14.72 -16.15 21.03
C SER A 16 -14.37 -14.82 20.37
N VAL A 17 -13.20 -14.29 20.69
CA VAL A 17 -12.58 -13.22 19.91
C VAL A 17 -12.21 -13.87 18.59
N ALA A 18 -13.04 -13.68 17.56
CA ALA A 18 -12.69 -14.04 16.20
C ALA A 18 -11.57 -13.10 15.77
N SER A 19 -10.33 -13.50 16.04
CA SER A 19 -9.18 -12.88 15.42
C SER A 19 -9.32 -13.14 13.93
N VAL A 20 -9.30 -12.08 13.12
CA VAL A 20 -9.22 -12.16 11.66
C VAL A 20 -7.83 -12.73 11.33
N HIS A 21 -7.65 -14.03 11.58
CA HIS A 21 -6.63 -14.79 10.90
C HIS A 21 -6.98 -14.67 9.43
N GLY A 22 -6.05 -14.13 8.64
CA GLY A 22 -6.20 -14.01 7.20
C GLY A 22 -6.79 -15.29 6.65
N GLN A 23 -8.00 -15.22 6.09
CA GLN A 23 -8.55 -16.36 5.39
C GLN A 23 -7.54 -16.76 4.32
N GLU A 24 -7.09 -18.01 4.35
CA GLU A 24 -6.19 -18.54 3.34
C GLU A 24 -6.73 -18.20 1.95
N GLY A 25 -5.91 -17.54 1.13
CA GLY A 25 -6.31 -17.20 -0.24
C GLY A 25 -7.03 -15.86 -0.41
N GLN A 26 -6.92 -14.92 0.53
CA GLN A 26 -7.38 -13.53 0.36
C GLN A 26 -6.21 -12.53 0.21
N TRP A 27 -6.50 -11.39 -0.43
CA TRP A 27 -5.59 -10.25 -0.57
C TRP A 27 -6.36 -8.92 -0.38
N PRO A 28 -6.81 -8.60 0.85
CA PRO A 28 -7.84 -7.60 1.10
C PRO A 28 -7.39 -6.13 0.96
N LYS A 29 -6.08 -5.87 0.88
CA LYS A 29 -5.51 -4.52 0.98
C LYS A 29 -4.20 -4.39 0.21
N PHE A 30 -3.71 -3.17 0.07
CA PHE A 30 -2.38 -2.88 -0.49
C PHE A 30 -1.30 -3.74 0.17
N ARG A 31 -0.53 -4.48 -0.66
CA ARG A 31 0.51 -5.43 -0.25
C ARG A 31 0.05 -6.59 0.64
N GLY A 32 -1.25 -6.89 0.69
CA GLY A 32 -1.78 -8.04 1.42
C GLY A 32 -1.64 -7.88 2.95
N LEU A 33 -1.71 -8.99 3.67
CA LEU A 33 -1.64 -9.00 5.13
C LEU A 33 -0.20 -8.86 5.64
N ASP A 34 0.74 -9.50 4.95
CA ASP A 34 2.15 -9.63 5.35
C ASP A 34 3.10 -8.73 4.52
N ALA A 35 2.59 -7.58 4.06
CA ALA A 35 3.37 -6.57 3.34
C ALA A 35 4.18 -7.11 2.14
N GLY A 36 3.64 -8.07 1.40
CA GLY A 36 4.27 -8.66 0.22
C GLY A 36 5.29 -9.76 0.49
N ALA A 37 5.43 -10.26 1.73
CA ALA A 37 6.06 -11.55 2.01
C ALA A 37 4.98 -12.63 1.97
N ILE A 38 5.13 -13.61 1.07
CA ILE A 38 4.11 -14.66 0.89
C ILE A 38 4.73 -16.02 1.19
N ALA A 39 3.91 -16.91 1.74
CA ALA A 39 4.29 -18.31 1.91
C ALA A 39 4.63 -18.97 0.57
N ASP A 40 5.58 -19.89 0.61
CA ASP A 40 6.04 -20.60 -0.57
C ASP A 40 4.92 -21.48 -1.15
N ASP A 41 4.80 -21.47 -2.47
CA ASP A 41 3.82 -22.24 -3.22
C ASP A 41 4.39 -22.56 -4.62
N PRO A 42 4.51 -23.85 -5.00
CA PRO A 42 5.08 -24.24 -6.29
C PRO A 42 4.25 -23.77 -7.51
N ARG A 43 2.99 -23.38 -7.31
CA ARG A 43 2.14 -22.82 -8.37
C ARG A 43 2.49 -21.37 -8.68
N LEU A 44 3.16 -20.66 -7.77
CA LEU A 44 3.55 -19.28 -7.98
C LEU A 44 4.63 -19.17 -9.06
N PRO A 45 4.44 -18.28 -10.06
CA PRO A 45 5.28 -18.25 -11.24
C PRO A 45 6.63 -17.56 -10.98
N GLU A 46 7.74 -18.19 -11.35
CA GLU A 46 9.04 -17.50 -11.45
C GLU A 46 9.25 -16.90 -12.86
N VAL A 47 8.54 -17.46 -13.85
CA VAL A 47 8.69 -17.17 -15.28
C VAL A 47 7.37 -16.73 -15.88
N TRP A 48 7.37 -15.64 -16.64
CA TRP A 48 6.21 -15.22 -17.44
C TRP A 48 6.59 -14.24 -18.54
N SER A 49 5.67 -14.02 -19.46
CA SER A 49 5.70 -12.95 -20.46
C SER A 49 4.27 -12.48 -20.75
N GLU A 50 4.04 -11.73 -21.83
CA GLU A 50 2.69 -11.39 -22.30
C GLU A 50 1.82 -12.62 -22.62
N THR A 51 2.43 -13.79 -22.84
CA THR A 51 1.73 -15.03 -23.21
C THR A 51 2.14 -16.25 -22.39
N GLU A 52 3.35 -16.27 -21.84
CA GLU A 52 3.84 -17.39 -21.03
C GLU A 52 3.31 -17.32 -19.60
N ASN A 53 2.77 -18.44 -19.11
CA ASN A 53 2.15 -18.58 -17.79
C ASN A 53 0.99 -17.61 -17.50
N VAL A 54 0.41 -16.99 -18.52
CA VAL A 54 -0.79 -16.15 -18.42
C VAL A 54 -2.03 -17.03 -18.44
N VAL A 55 -2.77 -17.06 -17.33
CA VAL A 55 -4.08 -17.75 -17.24
C VAL A 55 -5.13 -16.97 -18.02
N TRP A 56 -5.16 -15.66 -17.81
CA TRP A 56 -5.98 -14.71 -18.56
C TRP A 56 -5.40 -13.30 -18.47
N GLN A 57 -5.80 -12.44 -19.41
CA GLN A 57 -5.62 -11.00 -19.36
C GLN A 57 -6.95 -10.30 -19.65
N ALA A 58 -7.16 -9.13 -19.06
CA ALA A 58 -8.36 -8.30 -19.27
C ALA A 58 -7.97 -6.83 -19.45
N ASP A 59 -8.63 -6.14 -20.39
CA ASP A 59 -8.46 -4.70 -20.58
C ASP A 59 -9.18 -3.93 -19.47
N ILE A 60 -8.50 -2.94 -18.89
CA ILE A 60 -9.01 -2.02 -17.88
C ILE A 60 -8.98 -0.60 -18.45
N PRO A 61 -10.10 -0.09 -18.98
CA PRO A 61 -10.16 1.25 -19.56
C PRO A 61 -9.82 2.37 -18.57
N GLY A 62 -9.23 3.45 -19.09
CA GLY A 62 -8.86 4.64 -18.33
C GLY A 62 -7.43 4.58 -17.81
N LEU A 63 -7.17 5.36 -16.76
CA LEU A 63 -5.89 5.40 -16.07
C LEU A 63 -6.13 5.25 -14.56
N GLY A 64 -5.46 4.28 -13.94
CA GLY A 64 -5.50 4.04 -12.50
C GLY A 64 -4.30 3.23 -12.05
N TRP A 65 -3.82 3.48 -10.83
CA TRP A 65 -2.63 2.81 -10.28
C TRP A 65 -2.91 2.07 -8.98
N SER A 66 -4.19 1.93 -8.60
CA SER A 66 -4.56 1.07 -7.48
C SER A 66 -4.06 -0.35 -7.70
N SER A 67 -3.50 -0.90 -6.63
CA SER A 67 -3.11 -2.31 -6.61
C SER A 67 -4.35 -3.19 -6.60
N PRO A 68 -4.32 -4.37 -7.23
CA PRO A 68 -5.44 -5.30 -7.17
C PRO A 68 -5.70 -5.76 -5.72
N VAL A 69 -6.98 -5.85 -5.37
CA VAL A 69 -7.47 -6.47 -4.13
C VAL A 69 -8.27 -7.70 -4.51
N VAL A 70 -8.05 -8.81 -3.81
CA VAL A 70 -8.70 -10.09 -4.11
C VAL A 70 -9.44 -10.58 -2.88
N TRP A 71 -10.72 -10.90 -3.05
CA TRP A 71 -11.51 -11.58 -2.04
C TRP A 71 -12.39 -12.66 -2.69
N ASP A 72 -12.20 -13.91 -2.26
CA ASP A 72 -12.76 -15.12 -2.88
C ASP A 72 -12.49 -15.15 -4.38
N ASP A 73 -13.54 -15.00 -5.19
CA ASP A 73 -13.47 -14.97 -6.65
C ASP A 73 -13.61 -13.54 -7.22
N HIS A 74 -13.57 -12.51 -6.37
CA HIS A 74 -13.61 -11.11 -6.77
C HIS A 74 -12.20 -10.53 -6.87
N ILE A 75 -11.94 -9.79 -7.94
CA ILE A 75 -10.75 -8.96 -8.10
C ILE A 75 -11.19 -7.51 -8.31
N PHE A 76 -10.86 -6.66 -7.34
CA PHE A 76 -11.22 -5.26 -7.35
C PHE A 76 -10.06 -4.38 -7.81
N VAL A 77 -10.34 -3.47 -8.75
CA VAL A 77 -9.44 -2.40 -9.16
C VAL A 77 -10.22 -1.10 -9.38
N THR A 78 -9.55 0.03 -9.22
CA THR A 78 -10.13 1.36 -9.46
C THR A 78 -9.46 2.05 -10.66
N THR A 79 -10.22 2.85 -11.40
CA THR A 79 -9.73 3.58 -12.59
C THR A 79 -10.50 4.89 -12.78
N ALA A 80 -9.89 5.85 -13.48
CA ALA A 80 -10.55 7.06 -13.93
C ALA A 80 -10.52 7.15 -15.47
N ILE A 81 -11.67 7.36 -16.10
CA ILE A 81 -11.79 7.50 -17.56
C ILE A 81 -12.07 8.95 -17.90
N SER A 82 -11.18 9.59 -18.67
CA SER A 82 -11.38 10.93 -19.20
C SER A 82 -12.31 10.93 -20.41
N ALA A 83 -13.15 11.95 -20.53
CA ALA A 83 -13.93 12.24 -21.74
C ALA A 83 -13.12 13.04 -22.79
N GLY A 84 -11.87 13.42 -22.49
CA GLY A 84 -10.99 14.18 -23.38
C GLY A 84 -9.57 13.62 -23.41
N GLU A 85 -8.72 14.24 -24.22
CA GLU A 85 -7.31 13.83 -24.34
C GLU A 85 -6.54 14.17 -23.06
N GLU A 86 -5.82 13.17 -22.55
CA GLU A 86 -4.92 13.31 -21.40
C GLU A 86 -3.48 13.06 -21.84
N ARG A 87 -2.53 13.76 -21.20
CA ARG A 87 -1.11 13.49 -21.41
C ARG A 87 -0.78 12.08 -20.91
N SER A 88 -0.22 11.25 -21.78
CA SER A 88 0.16 9.88 -21.43
C SER A 88 1.28 9.84 -20.38
N PRO A 89 1.21 8.91 -19.40
CA PRO A 89 2.28 8.73 -18.42
C PRO A 89 3.57 8.28 -19.11
N GLN A 90 4.71 8.59 -18.48
CA GLN A 90 6.03 8.23 -18.97
C GLN A 90 6.71 7.30 -17.96
N PRO A 91 7.09 6.06 -18.35
CA PRO A 91 7.80 5.14 -17.46
C PRO A 91 9.26 5.55 -17.28
N GLY A 92 9.88 5.06 -16.20
CA GLY A 92 11.31 5.16 -15.97
C GLY A 92 11.79 6.54 -15.51
N LEU A 93 13.10 6.76 -15.58
CA LEU A 93 13.70 8.04 -15.17
C LEU A 93 13.63 9.03 -16.32
N TYR A 94 12.92 10.15 -16.14
CA TYR A 94 12.85 11.24 -17.12
C TYR A 94 12.96 12.61 -16.44
N ASP A 95 13.27 13.65 -17.22
CA ASP A 95 13.28 15.03 -16.76
C ASP A 95 11.84 15.60 -16.75
N PRO A 96 11.27 15.89 -15.58
CA PRO A 96 9.90 16.37 -15.49
C PRO A 96 9.72 17.84 -15.92
N GLY A 97 10.80 18.53 -16.28
CA GLY A 97 10.78 19.93 -16.69
C GLY A 97 10.46 20.88 -15.54
N ALA A 98 10.27 22.16 -15.88
CA ALA A 98 10.09 23.24 -14.89
C ALA A 98 8.83 23.09 -14.02
N ASP A 99 7.79 22.44 -14.54
CA ASP A 99 6.53 22.22 -13.82
C ASP A 99 6.51 20.92 -13.00
N HIS A 100 7.67 20.26 -12.84
CA HIS A 100 7.80 19.00 -12.13
C HIS A 100 6.79 17.94 -12.58
N GLY A 101 6.50 17.89 -13.89
CA GLY A 101 5.60 16.89 -14.47
C GLY A 101 4.12 17.09 -14.13
N ALA A 102 3.72 18.25 -13.62
CA ALA A 102 2.32 18.56 -13.34
C ALA A 102 1.47 18.54 -14.62
N THR A 103 0.25 18.01 -14.50
CA THR A 103 -0.76 17.94 -15.55
C THR A 103 -2.11 18.34 -14.99
N ARG A 104 -2.87 19.11 -15.79
CA ARG A 104 -4.25 19.52 -15.51
C ARG A 104 -5.17 18.87 -16.54
N SER A 105 -6.25 18.27 -16.06
CA SER A 105 -7.36 17.86 -16.91
C SER A 105 -8.35 19.02 -17.08
N ASN A 106 -8.88 19.16 -18.30
CA ASN A 106 -9.99 20.08 -18.61
C ASN A 106 -11.27 19.33 -19.01
N ALA A 107 -11.23 17.99 -19.00
CA ALA A 107 -12.34 17.13 -19.39
C ALA A 107 -12.92 16.39 -18.18
N SER A 108 -14.22 16.09 -18.24
CA SER A 108 -14.86 15.28 -17.19
C SER A 108 -14.21 13.90 -17.12
N HIS A 109 -13.93 13.45 -15.91
CA HIS A 109 -13.47 12.10 -15.63
C HIS A 109 -14.59 11.33 -14.94
N ARG A 110 -14.70 10.03 -15.22
CA ARG A 110 -15.59 9.09 -14.53
C ARG A 110 -14.73 8.20 -13.62
N TRP A 111 -15.04 8.16 -12.33
CA TRP A 111 -14.35 7.30 -11.35
C TRP A 111 -15.09 5.98 -11.20
N LEU A 112 -14.40 4.89 -11.51
CA LEU A 112 -14.97 3.57 -11.65
C LEU A 112 -14.28 2.56 -10.74
N VAL A 113 -15.07 1.61 -10.26
CA VAL A 113 -14.64 0.39 -9.58
C VAL A 113 -15.00 -0.78 -10.48
N TYR A 114 -14.06 -1.67 -10.72
CA TYR A 114 -14.26 -2.91 -11.47
C TYR A 114 -14.22 -4.08 -10.50
N ASP A 115 -15.09 -5.05 -10.72
CA ASP A 115 -14.98 -6.41 -10.19
C ASP A 115 -14.77 -7.37 -11.36
N LEU A 116 -13.71 -8.16 -11.28
CA LEU A 116 -13.38 -9.20 -12.24
C LEU A 116 -13.40 -10.56 -11.56
N ASP A 117 -13.92 -11.54 -12.27
CA ASP A 117 -13.92 -12.93 -11.85
C ASP A 117 -12.49 -13.49 -11.80
N PHE A 118 -12.07 -14.02 -10.65
CA PHE A 118 -10.72 -14.55 -10.45
C PHE A 118 -10.36 -15.68 -11.42
N ALA A 119 -11.33 -16.56 -11.72
CA ALA A 119 -11.08 -17.73 -12.55
C ALA A 119 -10.92 -17.36 -14.03
N THR A 120 -11.74 -16.44 -14.53
CA THR A 120 -11.92 -16.18 -15.97
C THR A 120 -11.41 -14.82 -16.43
N GLY A 121 -11.21 -13.87 -15.53
CA GLY A 121 -10.91 -12.47 -15.87
C GLY A 121 -12.11 -11.71 -16.44
N ALA A 122 -13.30 -12.33 -16.47
CA ALA A 122 -14.50 -11.67 -16.95
C ALA A 122 -14.93 -10.55 -16.00
N VAL A 123 -15.26 -9.40 -16.54
CA VAL A 123 -15.85 -8.31 -15.75
C VAL A 123 -17.21 -8.74 -15.23
N ARG A 124 -17.36 -8.83 -13.92
CA ARG A 124 -18.62 -9.14 -13.23
C ARG A 124 -19.52 -7.91 -13.20
N TRP A 125 -18.95 -6.78 -12.79
CA TRP A 125 -19.62 -5.49 -12.82
C TRP A 125 -18.61 -4.34 -12.89
N VAL A 126 -19.12 -3.17 -13.31
CA VAL A 126 -18.41 -1.89 -13.25
C VAL A 126 -19.33 -0.88 -12.58
N ARG A 127 -18.83 -0.19 -11.55
CA ARG A 127 -19.60 0.82 -10.83
C ARG A 127 -18.94 2.18 -10.91
N GLU A 128 -19.71 3.15 -11.42
CA GLU A 128 -19.35 4.56 -11.38
C GLU A 128 -19.77 5.18 -10.05
N LEU A 129 -18.85 5.85 -9.37
CA LEU A 129 -19.13 6.53 -8.10
C LEU A 129 -19.17 8.06 -8.24
N GLY A 130 -18.62 8.60 -9.31
CA GLY A 130 -18.65 10.04 -9.56
C GLY A 130 -18.16 10.38 -10.96
N SER A 131 -18.61 11.54 -11.44
CA SER A 131 -18.15 12.14 -12.68
C SER A 131 -18.06 13.66 -12.56
N THR A 132 -16.88 14.21 -12.83
CA THR A 132 -16.60 15.65 -12.76
C THR A 132 -15.28 15.98 -13.44
N VAL A 133 -15.02 17.26 -13.73
CA VAL A 133 -13.69 17.74 -14.08
C VAL A 133 -12.85 17.81 -12.79
N PRO A 134 -11.72 17.09 -12.69
CA PRO A 134 -10.87 17.15 -11.50
C PRO A 134 -10.42 18.60 -11.20
N ALA A 135 -10.67 19.07 -9.98
CA ALA A 135 -10.30 20.43 -9.58
C ALA A 135 -8.79 20.58 -9.29
N ILE A 136 -8.07 19.46 -9.14
CA ILE A 136 -6.66 19.40 -8.80
C ILE A 136 -5.79 19.03 -9.99
N GLU A 137 -4.53 19.46 -9.92
CA GLU A 137 -3.47 18.95 -10.79
C GLU A 137 -2.90 17.66 -10.20
N ARG A 138 -2.31 16.85 -11.06
CA ARG A 138 -1.59 15.63 -10.70
C ARG A 138 -0.22 15.60 -11.38
N HIS A 139 0.70 14.79 -10.86
CA HIS A 139 1.89 14.42 -11.61
C HIS A 139 1.49 13.52 -12.79
N ILE A 140 2.18 13.62 -13.93
CA ILE A 140 1.89 12.82 -15.14
C ILE A 140 1.96 11.30 -14.88
N LYS A 141 2.83 10.85 -13.96
CA LYS A 141 2.88 9.45 -13.50
C LYS A 141 1.82 9.10 -12.46
N ASN A 142 1.12 10.06 -11.87
CA ASN A 142 0.01 9.78 -10.97
C ASN A 142 -1.28 9.62 -11.79
N SER A 143 -2.30 8.99 -11.22
CA SER A 143 -3.65 8.92 -11.77
C SER A 143 -4.63 9.66 -10.86
N PHE A 144 -5.88 9.82 -11.30
CA PHE A 144 -6.95 10.29 -10.41
C PHE A 144 -7.62 9.15 -9.61
N ALA A 145 -7.09 7.92 -9.71
CA ALA A 145 -7.59 6.70 -9.08
C ALA A 145 -6.40 5.82 -8.61
N SER A 146 -5.50 6.40 -7.82
CA SER A 146 -4.24 5.74 -7.40
C SER A 146 -4.36 5.01 -6.08
N GLU A 147 -5.30 5.43 -5.24
CA GLU A 147 -5.60 4.82 -3.95
C GLU A 147 -6.12 3.39 -4.15
N THR A 148 -5.48 2.44 -3.47
CA THR A 148 -5.86 1.03 -3.48
C THR A 148 -7.09 0.83 -2.59
N PRO A 149 -8.14 0.12 -3.04
CA PRO A 149 -9.29 -0.15 -2.19
C PRO A 149 -8.93 -1.10 -1.03
N VAL A 150 -9.85 -1.32 -0.09
CA VAL A 150 -9.73 -2.31 0.99
C VAL A 150 -11.05 -3.04 1.19
N THR A 151 -11.03 -4.31 1.59
CA THR A 151 -12.25 -5.10 1.85
C THR A 151 -12.11 -5.96 3.10
N ASP A 152 -13.23 -6.22 3.77
CA ASP A 152 -13.40 -7.21 4.84
C ASP A 152 -14.09 -8.50 4.35
N GLY A 153 -14.42 -8.57 3.05
CA GLY A 153 -15.19 -9.67 2.48
C GLY A 153 -16.71 -9.54 2.56
N GLU A 154 -17.23 -8.54 3.27
CA GLU A 154 -18.64 -8.16 3.21
C GLU A 154 -18.79 -6.96 2.27
N ARG A 155 -17.88 -5.99 2.39
CA ARG A 155 -17.90 -4.74 1.64
C ARG A 155 -16.53 -4.38 1.09
N LEU A 156 -16.56 -3.65 -0.01
CA LEU A 156 -15.41 -3.00 -0.62
C LEU A 156 -15.43 -1.51 -0.29
N TYR A 157 -14.34 -1.00 0.27
CA TYR A 157 -14.14 0.40 0.61
C TYR A 157 -13.18 1.05 -0.36
N VAL A 158 -13.57 2.22 -0.88
CA VAL A 158 -12.82 2.97 -1.87
C VAL A 158 -12.66 4.42 -1.45
N TYR A 159 -11.52 5.00 -1.80
CA TYR A 159 -11.27 6.42 -1.62
C TYR A 159 -10.72 6.99 -2.93
N PHE A 160 -11.36 8.02 -3.47
CA PHE A 160 -10.88 8.80 -4.61
C PHE A 160 -10.51 10.19 -4.10
N GLY A 161 -9.27 10.34 -3.61
CA GLY A 161 -8.81 11.60 -3.01
C GLY A 161 -8.84 12.78 -3.98
N ALA A 162 -8.68 12.51 -5.28
CA ALA A 162 -8.76 13.52 -6.34
C ALA A 162 -10.11 14.25 -6.42
N ILE A 163 -11.18 13.60 -5.96
CA ILE A 163 -12.52 14.18 -5.84
C ILE A 163 -13.07 14.14 -4.42
N GLY A 164 -12.26 13.74 -3.44
CA GLY A 164 -12.65 13.69 -2.04
C GLY A 164 -13.75 12.69 -1.70
N LEU A 165 -14.03 11.73 -2.60
CA LEU A 165 -15.11 10.76 -2.42
C LEU A 165 -14.59 9.52 -1.70
N VAL A 166 -15.26 9.12 -0.63
CA VAL A 166 -15.11 7.81 0.00
C VAL A 166 -16.42 7.04 -0.12
N GLY A 167 -16.36 5.74 -0.34
CA GLY A 167 -17.56 4.93 -0.44
C GLY A 167 -17.36 3.49 0.01
N ALA A 168 -18.47 2.83 0.32
CA ALA A 168 -18.56 1.40 0.51
C ALA A 168 -19.52 0.80 -0.51
N LEU A 169 -19.13 -0.34 -1.06
CA LEU A 169 -19.92 -1.13 -1.99
C LEU A 169 -20.10 -2.52 -1.39
N GLU A 170 -21.28 -3.09 -1.55
CA GLU A 170 -21.48 -4.53 -1.36
C GLU A 170 -20.72 -5.27 -2.48
N LEU A 171 -20.34 -6.54 -2.28
CA LEU A 171 -19.53 -7.29 -3.27
C LEU A 171 -20.22 -7.49 -4.63
N ASN A 172 -21.54 -7.31 -4.70
CA ASN A 172 -22.32 -7.34 -5.94
C ASN A 172 -22.28 -6.01 -6.73
N GLY A 173 -21.58 -4.98 -6.22
CA GLY A 173 -21.44 -3.67 -6.85
C GLY A 173 -22.50 -2.64 -6.45
N ASP A 174 -23.44 -2.99 -5.58
CA ASP A 174 -24.39 -2.04 -5.01
C ASP A 174 -23.68 -1.07 -4.07
N VAL A 175 -24.04 0.21 -4.16
CA VAL A 175 -23.41 1.24 -3.32
C VAL A 175 -24.14 1.28 -2.00
N ALA A 176 -23.47 0.87 -0.92
CA ALA A 176 -24.01 0.93 0.43
C ALA A 176 -24.07 2.37 0.92
N TRP A 177 -22.97 3.11 0.74
CA TRP A 177 -22.90 4.54 1.07
C TRP A 177 -21.76 5.25 0.35
N THR A 178 -21.87 6.57 0.20
CA THR A 178 -20.76 7.46 -0.16
C THR A 178 -20.72 8.68 0.78
N ARG A 179 -19.54 9.27 0.95
CA ARG A 179 -19.31 10.51 1.69
C ARG A 179 -18.28 11.38 0.98
N GLN A 180 -18.35 12.68 1.29
CA GLN A 180 -17.44 13.68 0.75
C GLN A 180 -16.53 14.20 1.87
N LEU A 181 -15.22 13.98 1.74
CA LEU A 181 -14.22 14.46 2.68
C LEU A 181 -13.60 15.80 2.27
N GLY A 182 -13.86 16.23 1.03
CA GLY A 182 -13.30 17.45 0.44
C GLY A 182 -12.17 17.16 -0.54
N VAL A 183 -11.94 18.10 -1.44
CA VAL A 183 -10.91 18.01 -2.49
C VAL A 183 -9.74 18.87 -2.08
N PHE A 184 -8.58 18.26 -1.93
CA PHE A 184 -7.37 18.94 -1.49
C PHE A 184 -6.19 18.56 -2.38
N ASN A 185 -5.18 19.44 -2.44
CA ASN A 185 -3.92 19.15 -3.11
C ASN A 185 -2.73 19.49 -2.21
N GLY A 186 -1.62 18.79 -2.44
CA GLY A 186 -0.33 19.07 -1.84
C GLY A 186 0.35 20.27 -2.52
N ARG A 187 1.42 20.74 -1.89
CA ARG A 187 2.22 21.86 -2.40
C ARG A 187 2.88 21.52 -3.74
N GLN A 188 3.30 20.27 -3.93
CA GLN A 188 3.91 19.80 -5.18
C GLN A 188 2.89 19.57 -6.30
N ARG A 189 1.59 19.57 -6.01
CA ARG A 189 0.51 19.35 -6.98
C ARG A 189 0.62 18.01 -7.71
N PHE A 190 1.15 17.00 -7.03
CA PHE A 190 1.31 15.65 -7.59
C PHE A 190 0.02 14.82 -7.56
N GLY A 191 -1.06 15.31 -6.94
CA GLY A 191 -2.30 14.56 -6.73
C GLY A 191 -2.24 13.70 -5.46
N THR A 192 -3.27 12.89 -5.22
CA THR A 192 -3.39 12.03 -4.02
C THR A 192 -2.97 10.59 -4.32
N ALA A 193 -2.69 9.81 -3.27
CA ALA A 193 -2.39 8.37 -3.38
C ALA A 193 -2.52 7.57 -2.06
N ALA A 194 -2.65 8.23 -0.90
CA ALA A 194 -2.80 7.54 0.38
C ALA A 194 -4.09 6.71 0.38
N SER A 195 -3.95 5.40 0.52
CA SER A 195 -5.06 4.44 0.47
C SER A 195 -5.77 4.37 1.83
N PRO A 196 -7.08 4.05 1.89
CA PRO A 196 -7.78 3.85 3.14
C PRO A 196 -7.26 2.59 3.86
N ALA A 197 -7.32 2.59 5.19
CA ALA A 197 -7.06 1.40 6.01
C ALA A 197 -8.32 1.00 6.77
N LEU A 198 -8.65 -0.30 6.73
CA LEU A 198 -9.78 -0.87 7.45
C LEU A 198 -9.27 -1.65 8.65
N HIS A 199 -9.92 -1.47 9.80
CA HIS A 199 -9.75 -2.33 10.97
C HIS A 199 -11.06 -2.37 11.74
N GLU A 200 -11.57 -3.58 11.94
CA GLU A 200 -12.88 -3.82 12.54
C GLU A 200 -13.97 -2.96 11.87
N ASP A 201 -14.70 -2.16 12.65
CA ASP A 201 -15.80 -1.32 12.21
C ASP A 201 -15.36 0.11 11.80
N ARG A 202 -14.06 0.32 11.54
CA ARG A 202 -13.49 1.65 11.24
C ARG A 202 -12.69 1.70 9.96
N LEU A 203 -12.95 2.74 9.17
CA LEU A 203 -12.15 3.12 8.01
C LEU A 203 -11.32 4.37 8.34
N TYR A 204 -10.01 4.27 8.20
CA TYR A 204 -9.06 5.35 8.47
C TYR A 204 -8.53 5.94 7.17
N ILE A 205 -8.57 7.27 7.06
CA ILE A 205 -8.07 8.02 5.91
C ILE A 205 -7.14 9.13 6.39
N VAL A 206 -5.93 9.15 5.84
CA VAL A 206 -4.98 10.26 5.97
C VAL A 206 -5.07 11.13 4.73
N ASN A 207 -5.23 12.43 4.92
CA ASN A 207 -5.11 13.41 3.87
C ASN A 207 -4.29 14.60 4.38
N ASP A 208 -2.98 14.57 4.09
CA ASP A 208 -2.10 15.69 4.36
C ASP A 208 -2.08 16.61 3.15
N ASN A 209 -2.44 17.88 3.36
CA ASN A 209 -2.66 18.85 2.32
C ASN A 209 -2.32 20.27 2.79
N THR A 210 -2.42 21.24 1.88
CA THR A 210 -2.04 22.64 2.14
C THR A 210 -3.10 23.48 2.83
N THR A 211 -4.31 22.94 3.06
CA THR A 211 -5.45 23.69 3.59
C THR A 211 -5.82 23.25 5.02
N ARG A 212 -6.04 21.95 5.21
CA ARG A 212 -6.47 21.34 6.47
C ARG A 212 -6.09 19.86 6.49
N SER A 213 -4.88 19.53 6.89
CA SER A 213 -4.46 18.14 6.99
C SER A 213 -5.19 17.39 8.10
N PHE A 214 -5.48 16.12 7.88
CA PHE A 214 -6.21 15.32 8.86
C PHE A 214 -5.94 13.82 8.75
N LEU A 215 -6.13 13.15 9.88
CA LEU A 215 -6.49 11.73 9.95
C LEU A 215 -7.95 11.67 10.42
N VAL A 216 -8.78 10.92 9.72
CA VAL A 216 -10.21 10.74 10.04
C VAL A 216 -10.51 9.26 10.20
N ALA A 217 -11.36 8.93 11.18
CA ALA A 217 -11.99 7.63 11.30
C ALA A 217 -13.47 7.74 10.94
N LEU A 218 -13.89 6.87 10.04
CA LEU A 218 -15.28 6.72 9.63
C LEU A 218 -15.81 5.38 10.15
N ASP A 219 -17.07 5.35 10.54
CA ASP A 219 -17.78 4.09 10.79
C ASP A 219 -17.91 3.34 9.47
N ALA A 220 -17.39 2.11 9.40
CA ALA A 220 -17.35 1.32 8.17
C ALA A 220 -18.76 0.93 7.68
N SER A 221 -19.74 0.86 8.59
CA SER A 221 -21.09 0.44 8.24
C SER A 221 -21.89 1.56 7.53
N SER A 222 -21.65 2.82 7.92
CA SER A 222 -22.46 3.97 7.54
C SER A 222 -21.68 5.05 6.78
N GLY A 223 -20.36 5.11 6.94
CA GLY A 223 -19.48 6.17 6.47
C GLY A 223 -19.47 7.42 7.36
N GLU A 224 -20.21 7.45 8.47
CA GLU A 224 -20.25 8.62 9.35
C GLU A 224 -18.90 8.86 10.04
N GLU A 225 -18.52 10.14 10.16
CA GLU A 225 -17.29 10.51 10.87
C GLU A 225 -17.44 10.23 12.36
N VAL A 226 -16.59 9.35 12.89
CA VAL A 226 -16.53 9.02 14.31
C VAL A 226 -15.66 10.04 15.03
N TRP A 227 -14.48 10.31 14.47
CA TRP A 227 -13.57 11.33 14.96
C TRP A 227 -12.63 11.81 13.85
N ARG A 228 -12.03 12.97 14.09
CA ARG A 228 -11.00 13.55 13.22
C ARG A 228 -9.95 14.26 14.06
N VAL A 229 -8.69 14.04 13.71
CA VAL A 229 -7.56 14.79 14.27
C VAL A 229 -6.96 15.69 13.20
N GLY A 230 -6.71 16.94 13.58
CA GLY A 230 -5.92 17.86 12.77
C GLY A 230 -4.45 17.44 12.73
N ARG A 231 -3.80 17.72 11.60
CA ARG A 231 -2.40 17.40 11.33
C ARG A 231 -1.70 18.65 10.80
N ASP A 232 -0.40 18.77 11.06
CA ASP A 232 0.44 19.89 10.62
C ASP A 232 1.36 19.51 9.44
N GLU A 233 1.26 18.27 8.99
CA GLU A 233 1.95 17.70 7.84
C GLU A 233 1.28 18.19 6.54
N VAL A 234 2.04 18.78 5.61
CA VAL A 234 1.48 19.57 4.49
C VAL A 234 1.23 18.76 3.21
N GLU A 235 1.92 17.63 3.04
CA GLU A 235 1.74 16.71 1.90
C GLU A 235 2.34 15.34 2.23
N ASN A 236 1.63 14.27 1.85
CA ASN A 236 2.02 12.87 2.07
C ASN A 236 1.29 11.96 1.08
N TRP A 237 1.92 10.84 0.71
CA TRP A 237 1.32 9.77 -0.11
C TRP A 237 1.34 8.39 0.58
N SER A 238 1.90 8.30 1.78
CA SER A 238 1.85 7.10 2.62
C SER A 238 0.43 6.83 3.11
N SER A 239 -0.02 5.60 3.01
CA SER A 239 -1.28 5.16 3.63
C SER A 239 -1.11 5.09 5.17
N PRO A 240 -2.18 5.30 5.96
CA PRO A 240 -2.18 4.92 7.37
C PRO A 240 -1.99 3.40 7.49
N PHE A 241 -1.24 2.97 8.50
CA PHE A 241 -1.03 1.56 8.79
C PHE A 241 -1.60 1.24 10.16
N VAL A 242 -2.52 0.29 10.22
CA VAL A 242 -3.03 -0.23 11.49
C VAL A 242 -2.07 -1.33 11.95
N TRP A 243 -1.34 -1.04 13.03
CA TRP A 243 -0.35 -1.92 13.62
C TRP A 243 -0.95 -2.62 14.85
N GLU A 244 -1.41 -3.85 14.63
CA GLU A 244 -1.77 -4.78 15.71
C GLU A 244 -0.48 -5.39 16.26
N ASN A 245 -0.16 -5.09 17.51
CA ASN A 245 1.02 -5.61 18.20
C ASN A 245 0.65 -6.23 19.55
N ASP A 246 1.61 -6.90 20.18
CA ASP A 246 1.41 -7.65 21.43
C ASP A 246 0.91 -6.79 22.62
N LEU A 247 0.99 -5.46 22.53
CA LEU A 247 0.59 -4.55 23.61
C LEU A 247 -0.71 -3.81 23.33
N ARG A 248 -0.99 -3.44 22.08
CA ARG A 248 -2.19 -2.71 21.65
C ARG A 248 -2.25 -2.58 20.12
N THR A 249 -3.38 -2.10 19.61
CA THR A 249 -3.50 -1.67 18.21
C THR A 249 -3.24 -0.17 18.08
N GLU A 250 -2.49 0.23 17.06
CA GLU A 250 -2.17 1.63 16.79
C GLU A 250 -2.35 2.00 15.32
N ILE A 251 -2.64 3.27 15.04
CA ILE A 251 -2.70 3.82 13.68
C ILE A 251 -1.42 4.63 13.44
N VAL A 252 -0.48 4.04 12.72
CA VAL A 252 0.80 4.66 12.38
C VAL A 252 0.66 5.43 11.08
N THR A 253 1.04 6.70 11.13
CA THR A 253 0.99 7.61 9.98
C THR A 253 2.38 8.22 9.76
N ALA A 254 2.87 8.11 8.53
CA ALA A 254 4.08 8.79 8.12
C ALA A 254 3.70 10.10 7.41
N GLY A 255 4.40 11.18 7.70
CA GLY A 255 4.13 12.48 7.08
C GLY A 255 5.35 13.37 7.02
N LEU A 256 5.17 14.53 6.41
CA LEU A 256 6.26 15.50 6.21
C LEU A 256 6.86 15.90 7.56
N ARG A 257 8.18 15.70 7.73
CA ARG A 257 8.97 15.93 8.96
C ARG A 257 8.66 15.04 10.18
N GLN A 258 7.47 14.44 10.26
CA GLN A 258 7.02 13.75 11.47
C GLN A 258 6.24 12.45 11.18
N ILE A 259 6.46 11.45 12.02
CA ILE A 259 5.63 10.25 12.16
C ILE A 259 4.79 10.42 13.40
N ARG A 260 3.55 9.97 13.33
CA ARG A 260 2.62 9.95 14.46
C ARG A 260 1.95 8.61 14.55
N SER A 261 1.80 8.11 15.77
CA SER A 261 0.96 6.96 16.06
C SER A 261 -0.19 7.36 16.97
N TYR A 262 -1.37 6.87 16.65
CA TYR A 262 -2.60 7.17 17.36
C TYR A 262 -3.24 5.90 17.89
N ASN A 263 -3.97 6.01 18.99
CA ASN A 263 -4.91 4.99 19.41
C ASN A 263 -6.13 4.97 18.46
N LEU A 264 -6.95 3.92 18.53
CA LEU A 264 -8.15 3.77 17.69
C LEU A 264 -9.21 4.85 17.91
N ASP A 265 -9.15 5.56 19.04
CA ASP A 265 -10.00 6.72 19.38
C ASP A 265 -9.45 8.08 18.89
N GLY A 266 -8.30 8.08 18.20
CA GLY A 266 -7.63 9.28 17.70
C GLY A 266 -6.67 9.94 18.69
N THR A 267 -6.49 9.40 19.90
CA THR A 267 -5.51 9.93 20.86
C THR A 267 -4.08 9.70 20.37
N LEU A 268 -3.26 10.76 20.33
CA LEU A 268 -1.83 10.63 19.98
C LEU A 268 -1.10 9.82 21.05
N LEU A 269 -0.46 8.72 20.63
CA LEU A 269 0.32 7.84 21.50
C LEU A 269 1.79 8.25 21.53
N TRP A 270 2.39 8.40 20.35
CA TRP A 270 3.78 8.80 20.20
C TRP A 270 4.04 9.52 18.88
N GLU A 271 5.14 10.25 18.84
CA GLU A 271 5.61 10.94 17.65
C GLU A 271 7.13 10.78 17.46
N LEU A 272 7.57 10.80 16.20
CA LEU A 272 8.98 10.68 15.84
C LEU A 272 9.32 11.68 14.74
N SER A 273 10.29 12.55 14.99
CA SER A 273 10.80 13.52 14.02
C SER A 273 11.93 12.95 13.17
N GLY A 274 12.31 13.67 12.10
CA GLY A 274 13.45 13.32 11.26
C GLY A 274 13.07 12.65 9.94
N MET A 275 11.83 12.80 9.49
CA MET A 275 11.40 12.44 8.13
C MET A 275 11.92 13.43 7.08
N THR A 276 11.93 13.00 5.81
CA THR A 276 12.23 13.89 4.68
C THR A 276 11.01 14.72 4.28
N VAL A 277 11.17 15.55 3.24
CA VAL A 277 10.12 16.48 2.77
C VAL A 277 8.95 15.79 2.08
N ASN A 278 9.18 14.65 1.43
CA ASN A 278 8.11 13.87 0.80
C ASN A 278 8.15 12.45 1.36
N VAL A 279 7.01 11.98 1.86
CA VAL A 279 6.86 10.63 2.37
C VAL A 279 5.83 9.90 1.50
N VAL A 280 6.26 8.79 0.92
CA VAL A 280 5.47 7.92 0.04
C VAL A 280 5.46 6.48 0.57
N PRO A 281 6.57 5.91 1.09
CA PRO A 281 6.58 4.53 1.57
C PRO A 281 5.59 4.38 2.72
N THR A 282 4.76 3.34 2.65
CA THR A 282 3.77 3.03 3.68
C THR A 282 4.44 2.23 4.81
N PRO A 283 4.23 2.59 6.09
CA PRO A 283 4.64 1.77 7.22
C PRO A 283 4.12 0.35 7.11
N PHE A 284 4.88 -0.60 7.63
CA PHE A 284 4.45 -2.00 7.74
C PHE A 284 5.13 -2.63 8.95
N ALA A 285 4.61 -3.78 9.40
CA ALA A 285 5.18 -4.51 10.51
C ALA A 285 5.56 -5.93 10.12
N GLN A 286 6.62 -6.45 10.74
CA GLN A 286 7.05 -7.85 10.66
C GLN A 286 7.83 -8.18 11.94
N ASP A 287 7.68 -9.39 12.46
CA ASP A 287 8.36 -9.86 13.68
C ASP A 287 8.18 -8.92 14.87
N GLY A 288 6.97 -8.35 15.01
CA GLY A 288 6.61 -7.43 16.10
C GLY A 288 7.25 -6.05 16.03
N LEU A 289 8.02 -5.71 14.99
CA LEU A 289 8.56 -4.37 14.76
C LEU A 289 7.78 -3.66 13.67
N VAL A 290 7.53 -2.36 13.83
CA VAL A 290 7.06 -1.49 12.73
C VAL A 290 8.25 -0.81 12.07
N TYR A 291 8.29 -0.86 10.74
CA TYR A 291 9.31 -0.25 9.90
C TYR A 291 8.74 0.98 9.20
N ILE A 292 9.49 2.08 9.25
CA ILE A 292 9.07 3.35 8.64
C ILE A 292 10.23 3.93 7.85
N SER A 293 9.98 4.25 6.59
CA SER A 293 10.98 4.71 5.64
C SER A 293 10.59 6.06 5.03
N SER A 294 11.57 6.94 4.85
CA SER A 294 11.42 8.16 4.06
C SER A 294 12.73 8.45 3.32
N GLY A 295 12.67 8.76 2.02
CA GLY A 295 13.88 8.90 1.22
C GLY A 295 13.71 9.76 -0.03
N TYR A 296 13.58 11.06 0.13
CA TYR A 296 13.49 11.99 -1.01
C TYR A 296 14.75 11.96 -1.91
N PRO A 297 14.62 11.93 -3.26
CA PRO A 297 15.77 11.90 -4.18
C PRO A 297 16.65 13.14 -4.02
N GLY A 298 17.96 12.93 -3.91
CA GLY A 298 18.93 14.02 -3.71
C GLY A 298 18.88 14.68 -2.32
N GLY A 299 17.90 14.32 -1.48
CA GLY A 299 17.79 14.76 -0.10
C GLY A 299 18.56 13.84 0.86
N MET A 300 19.18 14.45 1.86
CA MET A 300 19.70 13.78 3.06
C MET A 300 19.05 14.41 4.29
N PRO A 301 18.67 13.64 5.33
CA PRO A 301 18.84 12.18 5.44
C PRO A 301 17.85 11.38 4.56
N ARG A 302 18.04 10.05 4.48
CA ARG A 302 17.09 9.05 3.95
C ARG A 302 16.80 8.03 5.05
N PRO A 303 16.06 8.43 6.08
CA PRO A 303 15.87 7.64 7.28
C PRO A 303 15.07 6.35 7.06
N VAL A 304 15.46 5.31 7.78
CA VAL A 304 14.63 4.15 8.11
C VAL A 304 14.70 3.92 9.60
N TYR A 305 13.55 3.66 10.22
CA TYR A 305 13.43 3.32 11.63
C TYR A 305 12.76 1.96 11.76
N ALA A 306 13.26 1.13 12.68
CA ALA A 306 12.52 -0.01 13.22
C ALA A 306 12.15 0.29 14.67
N ILE A 307 10.86 0.17 14.99
CA ILE A 307 10.29 0.60 16.26
C ILE A 307 9.59 -0.60 16.90
N ARG A 308 9.83 -0.81 18.19
CA ARG A 308 9.17 -1.86 18.96
C ARG A 308 7.86 -1.35 19.60
N PRO A 309 6.95 -2.26 19.99
CA PRO A 309 5.67 -1.89 20.59
C PRO A 309 5.80 -1.10 21.88
N GLY A 310 4.75 -0.35 22.23
CA GLY A 310 4.59 0.27 23.54
C GLY A 310 5.20 1.68 23.69
N ALA A 311 5.64 2.28 22.59
CA ALA A 311 6.18 3.64 22.58
C ALA A 311 5.19 4.69 23.12
N SER A 312 5.68 5.76 23.75
CA SER A 312 4.83 6.83 24.26
C SER A 312 5.55 8.17 24.26
N GLY A 313 4.86 9.25 23.87
CA GLY A 313 5.41 10.60 23.81
C GLY A 313 6.35 10.82 22.62
N ASP A 314 7.27 11.78 22.73
CA ASP A 314 8.29 12.02 21.71
C ASP A 314 9.41 10.98 21.82
N ILE A 315 9.52 10.13 20.80
CA ILE A 315 10.53 9.07 20.71
C ILE A 315 11.65 9.41 19.71
N SER A 316 11.75 10.67 19.30
CA SER A 316 12.77 11.16 18.38
C SER A 316 14.19 10.84 18.85
N LEU A 317 15.03 10.44 17.89
CA LEU A 317 16.45 10.27 18.15
C LEU A 317 17.16 11.62 18.28
N ARG A 318 18.07 11.71 19.24
CA ARG A 318 19.00 12.82 19.35
C ARG A 318 20.14 12.67 18.33
N PRO A 319 20.81 13.77 17.93
CA PRO A 319 21.95 13.70 17.02
C PRO A 319 22.99 12.67 17.47
N GLY A 320 23.37 11.77 16.56
CA GLY A 320 24.36 10.71 16.82
C GLY A 320 23.79 9.42 17.43
N GLN A 321 22.51 9.36 17.79
CA GLN A 321 21.87 8.13 18.22
C GLN A 321 21.44 7.27 17.01
N ASN A 322 21.60 5.96 17.14
CA ASN A 322 21.10 4.97 16.19
C ASN A 322 19.95 4.13 16.77
N GLY A 323 19.45 4.49 17.94
CA GLY A 323 18.39 3.81 18.66
C GLY A 323 18.13 4.44 20.03
N ASN A 324 17.02 4.06 20.65
CA ASN A 324 16.65 4.37 22.04
C ASN A 324 15.77 3.22 22.57
N ASP A 325 15.04 3.44 23.67
CA ASP A 325 14.21 2.40 24.29
C ASP A 325 13.13 1.81 23.36
N TYR A 326 12.68 2.58 22.35
CA TYR A 326 11.63 2.18 21.42
C TYR A 326 12.12 2.03 19.97
N VAL A 327 13.08 2.86 19.53
CA VAL A 327 13.72 2.74 18.23
C VAL A 327 14.84 1.69 18.33
N VAL A 328 14.57 0.49 17.83
CA VAL A 328 15.49 -0.66 17.88
C VAL A 328 16.75 -0.37 17.06
N TRP A 329 16.55 0.17 15.86
CA TRP A 329 17.65 0.64 15.03
C TRP A 329 17.19 1.77 14.09
N TYR A 330 18.16 2.57 13.67
CA TYR A 330 17.99 3.67 12.73
C TYR A 330 19.07 3.64 11.65
N GLN A 331 18.67 3.80 10.40
CA GLN A 331 19.57 3.90 9.25
C GLN A 331 19.34 5.20 8.49
N PRO A 332 20.28 6.17 8.51
CA PRO A 332 20.09 7.51 7.93
C PRO A 332 20.17 7.58 6.40
N ARG A 333 20.51 6.46 5.73
CA ARG A 333 20.80 6.43 4.27
C ARG A 333 20.09 5.31 3.52
N LEU A 334 19.20 4.59 4.22
CA LEU A 334 18.55 3.39 3.73
C LEU A 334 17.20 3.69 3.08
N GLY A 335 16.56 4.81 3.40
CA GLY A 335 15.20 5.12 2.95
C GLY A 335 15.05 5.22 1.43
N THR A 336 13.91 4.76 0.93
CA THR A 336 13.50 4.84 -0.48
C THR A 336 12.51 5.99 -0.71
N TYR A 337 12.38 6.43 -1.96
CA TYR A 337 11.45 7.49 -2.32
C TYR A 337 10.02 6.97 -2.49
N ASN A 338 9.77 6.08 -3.46
CA ASN A 338 8.41 5.64 -3.82
C ASN A 338 8.01 4.30 -3.21
N THR A 339 8.91 3.32 -3.29
CA THR A 339 8.61 1.93 -2.93
C THR A 339 8.48 1.79 -1.42
N SER A 340 7.72 0.81 -0.96
CA SER A 340 7.75 0.39 0.44
C SER A 340 8.69 -0.81 0.57
N ALA A 341 9.52 -0.84 1.61
CA ALA A 341 10.49 -1.93 1.79
C ALA A 341 9.81 -3.28 2.10
N LEU A 342 10.57 -4.37 1.97
CA LEU A 342 10.11 -5.73 2.20
C LEU A 342 10.95 -6.37 3.31
N VAL A 343 10.32 -7.10 4.23
CA VAL A 343 11.03 -8.04 5.10
C VAL A 343 10.72 -9.45 4.64
N TYR A 344 11.76 -10.23 4.31
CA TYR A 344 11.62 -11.62 3.89
C TYR A 344 12.83 -12.40 4.40
N ASP A 345 12.58 -13.57 5.00
CA ASP A 345 13.60 -14.43 5.63
C ASP A 345 14.57 -13.67 6.56
N GLY A 346 14.02 -12.82 7.44
CA GLY A 346 14.78 -12.04 8.40
C GLY A 346 15.60 -10.87 7.83
N ALA A 347 15.58 -10.64 6.52
CA ALA A 347 16.25 -9.53 5.86
C ALA A 347 15.28 -8.42 5.44
N TYR A 348 15.67 -7.17 5.69
CA TYR A 348 15.01 -5.94 5.26
C TYR A 348 15.62 -5.48 3.92
N TYR A 349 14.83 -5.63 2.85
CA TYR A 349 15.19 -5.27 1.49
C TYR A 349 14.68 -3.88 1.15
N THR A 350 15.62 -3.01 0.74
CA THR A 350 15.29 -1.67 0.22
C THR A 350 15.54 -1.61 -1.27
N LEU A 351 14.46 -1.42 -2.03
CA LEU A 351 14.51 -1.09 -3.45
C LEU A 351 14.49 0.44 -3.63
N LEU A 352 15.60 1.05 -4.03
CA LEU A 352 15.62 2.46 -4.38
C LEU A 352 14.97 2.70 -5.74
N ASP A 353 14.24 3.81 -5.86
CA ASP A 353 13.48 4.26 -7.05
C ASP A 353 14.31 4.33 -8.34
N ARG A 354 15.63 4.47 -8.22
CA ARG A 354 16.58 4.49 -9.34
C ARG A 354 17.25 3.14 -9.63
N GLY A 355 16.71 2.03 -9.14
CA GLY A 355 17.16 0.68 -9.48
C GLY A 355 18.39 0.19 -8.73
N PHE A 356 18.45 0.43 -7.43
CA PHE A 356 19.42 -0.23 -6.55
C PHE A 356 18.68 -1.05 -5.49
N LEU A 357 19.15 -2.26 -5.22
CA LEU A 357 18.71 -3.08 -4.11
C LEU A 357 19.78 -3.05 -3.00
N LEU A 358 19.33 -2.98 -1.75
CA LEU A 358 20.15 -3.12 -0.54
C LEU A 358 19.48 -4.13 0.39
N SER A 359 20.27 -4.79 1.22
CA SER A 359 19.75 -5.71 2.24
C SER A 359 20.42 -5.46 3.59
N HIS A 360 19.61 -5.43 4.64
CA HIS A 360 20.02 -5.32 6.03
C HIS A 360 19.30 -6.38 6.86
N ASP A 361 19.89 -6.80 7.97
CA ASP A 361 19.20 -7.65 8.93
C ASP A 361 18.00 -6.88 9.52
N ALA A 362 16.79 -7.45 9.44
CA ALA A 362 15.57 -6.74 9.79
C ALA A 362 15.50 -6.41 11.29
N ARG A 363 16.12 -7.22 12.15
CA ARG A 363 16.06 -7.06 13.61
C ARG A 363 17.09 -6.08 14.14
N THR A 364 18.25 -6.00 13.49
CA THR A 364 19.42 -5.24 13.97
C THR A 364 19.78 -4.05 13.10
N GLY A 365 19.26 -4.00 11.87
CA GLY A 365 19.61 -2.98 10.88
C GLY A 365 21.04 -3.09 10.37
N ARG A 366 21.77 -4.19 10.63
CA ARG A 366 23.14 -4.39 10.14
C ARG A 366 23.13 -4.68 8.65
N GLU A 367 24.00 -4.05 7.88
CA GLU A 367 24.13 -4.33 6.44
C GLU A 367 24.46 -5.82 6.20
N ILE A 368 23.69 -6.45 5.31
CA ILE A 368 23.96 -7.78 4.76
C ILE A 368 24.74 -7.62 3.45
N TYR A 369 24.19 -6.81 2.54
CA TYR A 369 24.92 -6.32 1.37
C TYR A 369 24.50 -4.89 1.01
N GLY A 370 25.46 -4.12 0.53
CA GLY A 370 25.29 -2.71 0.16
C GLY A 370 24.59 -2.48 -1.17
N ARG A 371 24.64 -1.24 -1.65
CA ARG A 371 23.97 -0.79 -2.88
C ARG A 371 24.41 -1.58 -4.11
N THR A 372 23.52 -2.43 -4.60
CA THR A 372 23.75 -3.22 -5.82
C THR A 372 22.77 -2.80 -6.92
N ARG A 373 23.30 -2.54 -8.11
CA ARG A 373 22.51 -2.10 -9.27
C ARG A 373 21.68 -3.26 -9.80
N VAL A 374 20.36 -3.08 -9.91
CA VAL A 374 19.48 -4.08 -10.54
C VAL A 374 19.64 -4.03 -12.07
N LYS A 375 19.27 -2.89 -12.68
CA LYS A 375 19.47 -2.59 -14.10
C LYS A 375 19.65 -1.07 -14.27
N PRO A 376 20.60 -0.60 -15.11
CA PRO A 376 20.70 0.81 -15.44
C PRO A 376 19.45 1.33 -16.16
N GLY A 377 18.97 2.53 -15.79
CA GLY A 377 17.88 3.22 -16.49
C GLY A 377 16.47 2.88 -16.02
N SER A 378 16.26 1.77 -15.31
CA SER A 378 14.94 1.40 -14.78
C SER A 378 14.54 2.26 -13.58
N GLY A 379 13.32 2.80 -13.62
CA GLY A 379 12.65 3.43 -12.49
C GLY A 379 11.78 2.43 -11.75
N PHE A 380 11.57 2.62 -10.45
CA PHE A 380 10.76 1.75 -9.61
C PHE A 380 9.77 2.56 -8.76
N THR A 381 8.50 2.19 -8.85
CA THR A 381 7.41 2.74 -8.02
C THR A 381 6.65 1.63 -7.30
N ALA A 382 6.44 0.48 -7.94
CA ALA A 382 5.88 -0.70 -7.30
C ALA A 382 6.80 -1.22 -6.17
N SER A 383 6.19 -1.68 -5.08
CA SER A 383 6.94 -2.23 -3.95
C SER A 383 7.37 -3.68 -4.25
N PRO A 384 8.55 -4.12 -3.78
CA PRO A 384 8.97 -5.51 -3.91
C PRO A 384 8.03 -6.48 -3.17
N TRP A 385 7.95 -7.71 -3.69
CA TRP A 385 7.31 -8.86 -3.04
C TRP A 385 8.23 -10.08 -3.10
N ALA A 386 7.95 -11.11 -2.30
CA ALA A 386 8.75 -12.33 -2.26
C ALA A 386 7.97 -13.60 -1.95
N TYR A 387 8.45 -14.70 -2.52
CA TYR A 387 8.06 -16.10 -2.27
C TYR A 387 9.09 -17.03 -2.91
N ASN A 388 9.15 -18.30 -2.51
CA ASN A 388 10.00 -19.35 -3.08
C ASN A 388 11.48 -18.95 -3.16
N ASP A 389 12.03 -18.30 -2.14
CA ASP A 389 13.40 -17.76 -2.11
C ASP A 389 13.71 -16.76 -3.25
N ARG A 390 12.67 -16.07 -3.75
CA ARG A 390 12.77 -15.05 -4.80
C ARG A 390 12.20 -13.73 -4.32
N ILE A 391 12.87 -12.66 -4.70
CA ILE A 391 12.42 -11.28 -4.55
C ILE A 391 12.15 -10.73 -5.94
N PHE A 392 10.99 -10.12 -6.10
CA PHE A 392 10.52 -9.60 -7.38
C PHE A 392 10.46 -8.08 -7.34
N LEU A 393 11.04 -7.46 -8.38
CA LEU A 393 11.18 -6.02 -8.49
C LEU A 393 10.52 -5.56 -9.80
N LEU A 394 9.30 -5.04 -9.73
CA LEU A 394 8.59 -4.53 -10.91
C LEU A 394 9.06 -3.11 -11.25
N GLY A 395 9.74 -2.97 -12.38
CA GLY A 395 10.12 -1.71 -12.99
C GLY A 395 8.95 -1.02 -13.66
N GLU A 396 9.03 0.31 -13.76
CA GLU A 396 7.96 1.10 -14.38
C GLU A 396 7.79 0.83 -15.88
N ASP A 397 8.78 0.24 -16.54
CA ASP A 397 8.77 -0.18 -17.93
C ASP A 397 8.02 -1.51 -18.18
N GLY A 398 7.56 -2.18 -17.12
CA GLY A 398 6.87 -3.48 -17.21
C GLY A 398 7.80 -4.68 -17.07
N ASP A 399 9.10 -4.45 -16.90
CA ASP A 399 10.07 -5.49 -16.59
C ASP A 399 10.00 -5.86 -15.11
N THR A 400 9.88 -7.15 -14.78
CA THR A 400 10.05 -7.66 -13.42
C THR A 400 11.38 -8.39 -13.29
N PHE A 401 12.25 -7.88 -12.42
CA PHE A 401 13.53 -8.50 -12.09
C PHE A 401 13.34 -9.49 -10.94
N VAL A 402 13.78 -10.73 -11.15
CA VAL A 402 13.74 -11.79 -10.15
C VAL A 402 15.14 -11.95 -9.56
N VAL A 403 15.26 -11.72 -8.26
CA VAL A 403 16.51 -11.77 -7.51
C VAL A 403 16.43 -12.90 -6.49
N ARG A 404 17.53 -13.62 -6.24
CA ARG A 404 17.59 -14.59 -5.15
C ARG A 404 17.49 -13.89 -3.80
N ALA A 405 16.65 -14.41 -2.89
CA ALA A 405 16.70 -14.00 -1.49
C ALA A 405 17.98 -14.56 -0.82
N GLY A 406 18.53 -13.83 0.15
CA GLY A 406 19.73 -14.26 0.88
C GLY A 406 20.79 -13.18 1.07
N SER A 407 22.02 -13.65 1.33
CA SER A 407 23.16 -12.82 1.76
C SER A 407 23.93 -12.15 0.64
N GLU A 408 23.68 -12.52 -0.61
CA GLU A 408 24.34 -11.97 -1.79
C GLU A 408 23.30 -11.60 -2.84
N PHE A 409 23.60 -10.57 -3.64
CA PHE A 409 22.76 -10.19 -4.76
C PHE A 409 23.00 -11.13 -5.95
N GLU A 410 21.96 -11.81 -6.40
CA GLU A 410 21.97 -12.61 -7.63
C GLU A 410 20.71 -12.31 -8.44
N LEU A 411 20.87 -11.62 -9.57
CA LEU A 411 19.79 -11.46 -10.56
C LEU A 411 19.63 -12.78 -11.31
N ILE A 412 18.50 -13.44 -11.13
CA ILE A 412 18.22 -14.74 -11.74
C ILE A 412 17.67 -14.56 -13.15
N ARG A 413 16.69 -13.67 -13.31
CA ARG A 413 16.05 -13.40 -14.61
C ARG A 413 15.25 -12.10 -14.63
N THR A 414 14.74 -11.78 -15.82
CA THR A 414 13.78 -10.70 -16.05
C THR A 414 12.59 -11.25 -16.83
N ASN A 415 11.39 -10.98 -16.34
CA ASN A 415 10.12 -11.20 -17.05
C ASN A 415 9.64 -9.85 -17.59
N SER A 416 8.90 -9.81 -18.69
CA SER A 416 8.40 -8.54 -19.23
C SER A 416 6.96 -8.66 -19.74
N LEU A 417 6.17 -7.63 -19.46
CA LEU A 417 4.83 -7.44 -20.02
C LEU A 417 4.79 -6.30 -21.06
N ASN A 418 5.93 -5.70 -21.39
CA ASN A 418 6.09 -4.66 -22.41
C ASN A 418 5.11 -3.47 -22.28
N GLU A 419 4.66 -3.18 -21.06
CA GLU A 419 3.73 -2.11 -20.76
C GLU A 419 4.01 -1.50 -19.39
N MET A 420 3.87 -0.18 -19.30
CA MET A 420 4.10 0.56 -18.07
C MET A 420 3.30 -0.01 -16.89
N ALA A 421 3.94 -0.17 -15.74
CA ALA A 421 3.30 -0.69 -14.53
C ALA A 421 3.79 0.03 -13.28
N LEU A 422 2.87 0.54 -12.46
CA LEU A 422 3.19 1.20 -11.17
C LEU A 422 2.55 0.51 -9.97
N ALA A 423 1.51 -0.28 -10.20
CA ALA A 423 0.75 -0.97 -9.16
C ALA A 423 1.57 -2.15 -8.60
N THR A 424 1.53 -2.33 -7.28
CA THR A 424 2.11 -3.52 -6.65
C THR A 424 1.14 -4.69 -6.86
N PRO A 425 1.59 -5.88 -7.30
CA PRO A 425 0.68 -6.98 -7.61
C PRO A 425 0.07 -7.59 -6.34
N ALA A 426 -1.02 -8.32 -6.53
CA ALA A 426 -1.55 -9.24 -5.51
C ALA A 426 -1.00 -10.65 -5.75
N VAL A 427 -0.67 -11.37 -4.67
CA VAL A 427 -0.14 -12.74 -4.75
C VAL A 427 -1.04 -13.64 -3.92
N VAL A 428 -1.83 -14.47 -4.59
CA VAL A 428 -2.93 -15.19 -3.93
C VAL A 428 -3.29 -16.46 -4.69
N ARG A 429 -3.59 -17.54 -3.96
CA ARG A 429 -4.04 -18.83 -4.52
C ARG A 429 -3.12 -19.34 -5.66
N GLY A 430 -1.81 -19.31 -5.45
CA GLY A 430 -0.84 -19.76 -6.46
C GLY A 430 -0.78 -18.91 -7.73
N SER A 431 -1.31 -17.68 -7.69
CA SER A 431 -1.38 -16.76 -8.82
C SER A 431 -0.81 -15.38 -8.47
N LEU A 432 -0.24 -14.72 -9.46
CA LEU A 432 0.11 -13.31 -9.44
C LEU A 432 -0.96 -12.53 -10.22
N ILE A 433 -1.60 -11.55 -9.56
CA ILE A 433 -2.50 -10.60 -10.20
C ILE A 433 -1.73 -9.29 -10.42
N LEU A 434 -1.32 -9.04 -11.66
CA LEU A 434 -0.46 -7.92 -12.03
C LEU A 434 -1.20 -6.94 -12.93
N ARG A 435 -1.17 -5.67 -12.55
CA ARG A 435 -1.79 -4.57 -13.30
C ARG A 435 -0.75 -3.74 -14.04
N THR A 436 -0.88 -3.65 -15.35
CA THR A 436 -0.18 -2.68 -16.21
C THR A 436 -1.09 -1.48 -16.46
N GLN A 437 -0.63 -0.53 -17.28
CA GLN A 437 -1.36 0.70 -17.57
C GLN A 437 -2.78 0.45 -18.10
N SER A 438 -2.93 -0.48 -19.05
CA SER A 438 -4.23 -0.77 -19.67
C SER A 438 -4.79 -2.16 -19.38
N LYS A 439 -4.05 -3.04 -18.69
CA LYS A 439 -4.44 -4.44 -18.51
C LYS A 439 -4.28 -4.95 -17.09
N LEU A 440 -5.04 -6.01 -16.80
CA LEU A 440 -4.89 -6.86 -15.63
C LEU A 440 -4.57 -8.28 -16.09
N TYR A 441 -3.56 -8.90 -15.48
CA TYR A 441 -3.12 -10.25 -15.77
C TYR A 441 -3.31 -11.14 -14.55
N ARG A 442 -3.73 -12.39 -14.77
CA ARG A 442 -3.52 -13.48 -13.82
C ARG A 442 -2.46 -14.41 -14.37
N ILE A 443 -1.38 -14.57 -13.63
CA ILE A 443 -0.20 -15.35 -14.02
C ILE A 443 -0.01 -16.49 -13.02
N SER A 444 0.20 -17.72 -13.50
CA SER A 444 0.42 -18.91 -12.65
C SER A 444 1.15 -20.01 -13.42
N ASN A 445 1.96 -20.82 -12.73
CA ASN A 445 2.56 -22.02 -13.33
C ASN A 445 1.52 -23.07 -13.74
N ASP A 446 0.30 -23.01 -13.19
CA ASP A 446 -0.77 -23.92 -13.62
C ASP A 446 -1.38 -23.52 -14.97
N ALA A 447 -1.05 -22.35 -15.54
CA ALA A 447 -1.50 -21.97 -16.88
C ALA A 447 -0.91 -22.85 -18.00
N SER A 448 0.21 -23.53 -17.72
CA SER A 448 0.89 -24.44 -18.66
C SER A 448 0.48 -25.91 -18.47
N ARG A 449 -0.51 -26.19 -17.63
CA ARG A 449 -1.14 -27.51 -17.44
C ARG A 449 -2.56 -27.52 -18.00
#